data_AF-A0A936I0Z3-F1
#
_entry.id   AF-A0A936I0Z3-F1
#
_cell.length_a   1.000
_cell.length_b   1.000
_cell.length_c   1.000
_cell.angle_alpha   90.00
_cell.angle_beta   90.00
_cell.angle_gamma   90.00
#
_symmetry.space_group_name_H-M   'P 1'
#
loop_
_entity.id
_entity.type
_entity.pdbx_description
1 polymer ?
#
loop_
_entity_poly.entity_id
_entity_poly.type
_entity_poly.pdbx_seq_one_letter_code
_entity_poly.pdbx_strand_id
1 'polypeptide(L)'
;MEVLIEQIAIYGSVLLLCGLTIFFYMRSLKKKSAIVEKKVAKAKEEGMFEPVSLHPYIDLNTCIGSAACVADCPEKDILGIVDGKATVILASNCVGHGACFHACPVQAISLRIGTETRGIDLPHVDQTFETNIKGIYIAGELGGMGLIRNGVEQGKQAMANIASAKKPRAEGVLDVVIIGAGPAGISATLEAKKQGLTSATLEQDSLGGTVYTFPRSKLVMTSPMDLPLHGKVKLYDTTKDELLQLWRKVISEHKIEITENTKVDAIVPQKDGTFKLSTNVGKDYICNNVLLAIGRRGTPRKLGIPGEESTKVAYRLLEPENIAGKKVVVVGGGDAGVESAMLLMNDNEVLLVNRNENFAGIKPKNREAVTAAIDAGKMKAVYKANLVSIAPESVLCKVGEDTQQLPNDLVYIFAGGELPTGFLQKAGIEITKRFGHIVKKHT
;
A
#
# COMPACT_ATOMS: atom_id res chain seq x y z
N MET A 1 -74.21 -3.19 10.92
CA MET A 1 -73.60 -1.91 10.48
C MET A 1 -72.45 -1.51 11.39
N GLU A 2 -72.64 -1.56 12.70
CA GLU A 2 -71.58 -1.27 13.70
C GLU A 2 -70.33 -2.15 13.55
N VAL A 3 -70.49 -3.47 13.42
CA VAL A 3 -69.36 -4.42 13.23
C VAL A 3 -68.51 -4.07 11.99
N LEU A 4 -69.14 -3.59 10.92
CA LEU A 4 -68.43 -3.19 9.70
C LEU A 4 -67.64 -1.89 9.90
N ILE A 5 -68.20 -0.94 10.65
CA ILE A 5 -67.54 0.34 10.96
C ILE A 5 -66.34 0.11 11.89
N GLU A 6 -66.48 -0.75 12.90
CA GLU A 6 -65.37 -1.14 13.78
C GLU A 6 -64.24 -1.83 13.02
N GLN A 7 -64.57 -2.77 12.13
CA GLN A 7 -63.58 -3.43 11.28
C GLN A 7 -62.85 -2.44 10.36
N ILE A 8 -63.57 -1.51 9.72
CA ILE A 8 -62.97 -0.48 8.88
C ILE A 8 -62.06 0.45 9.70
N ALA A 9 -62.46 0.84 10.91
CA ALA A 9 -61.64 1.67 11.78
C ALA A 9 -60.35 0.96 12.25
N ILE A 10 -60.45 -0.32 12.63
CA ILE A 10 -59.30 -1.13 13.05
C ILE A 10 -58.35 -1.38 11.87
N TYR A 11 -58.84 -1.92 10.74
CA TYR A 11 -57.98 -2.18 9.59
C TYR A 11 -57.44 -0.90 8.96
N GLY A 12 -58.23 0.18 8.94
CA GLY A 12 -57.81 1.50 8.45
C GLY A 12 -56.71 2.12 9.31
N SER A 13 -56.81 2.04 10.64
CA SER A 13 -55.76 2.54 11.54
C SER A 13 -54.48 1.72 11.45
N VAL A 14 -54.56 0.39 11.33
CA VAL A 14 -53.40 -0.48 11.10
C VAL A 14 -52.74 -0.18 9.74
N LEU A 15 -53.52 -0.05 8.66
CA LEU A 15 -53.00 0.31 7.34
C LEU A 15 -52.33 1.68 7.35
N LEU A 16 -52.91 2.66 8.05
CA LEU A 16 -52.35 4.00 8.20
C LEU A 16 -51.03 3.96 8.99
N LEU A 17 -50.96 3.19 10.08
CA LEU A 17 -49.73 3.01 10.86
C LEU A 17 -48.62 2.32 10.04
N CYS A 18 -48.96 1.25 9.33
CA CYS A 18 -48.04 0.56 8.41
C CYS A 18 -47.57 1.49 7.30
N GLY A 19 -48.48 2.23 6.68
CA GLY A 19 -48.19 3.21 5.63
C GLY A 19 -47.27 4.33 6.10
N LEU A 20 -47.54 4.91 7.28
CA LEU A 20 -46.67 5.92 7.89
C LEU A 20 -45.28 5.36 8.21
N THR A 21 -45.21 4.15 8.77
CA THR A 21 -43.94 3.49 9.09
C THR A 21 -43.10 3.26 7.84
N ILE A 22 -43.71 2.72 6.77
CA ILE A 22 -43.06 2.53 5.47
C ILE A 22 -42.63 3.88 4.88
N PHE A 23 -43.48 4.91 4.95
CA PHE A 23 -43.16 6.24 4.44
C PHE A 23 -41.95 6.85 5.14
N PHE A 24 -41.91 6.84 6.49
CA PHE A 24 -40.78 7.36 7.25
C PHE A 24 -39.51 6.53 7.02
N TYR A 25 -39.65 5.20 6.91
CA TYR A 25 -38.54 4.32 6.57
C TYR A 25 -37.97 4.63 5.18
N MET A 26 -38.80 4.73 4.15
CA MET A 26 -38.40 5.10 2.79
C MET A 26 -37.79 6.50 2.73
N ARG A 27 -38.36 7.47 3.44
CA ARG A 27 -37.81 8.84 3.52
C ARG A 27 -36.43 8.85 4.17
N SER A 28 -36.25 8.06 5.24
CA SER A 28 -34.95 7.88 5.91
C SER A 28 -33.92 7.25 4.98
N LEU A 29 -34.30 6.19 4.24
CA LEU A 29 -33.45 5.56 3.23
C LEU A 29 -33.04 6.53 2.14
N LYS A 30 -33.99 7.26 1.53
CA LYS A 30 -33.69 8.29 0.52
C LYS A 30 -32.73 9.35 1.03
N LYS A 31 -32.92 9.82 2.27
CA LYS A 31 -32.01 10.80 2.89
C LYS A 31 -30.60 10.23 3.05
N LYS A 32 -30.46 8.97 3.48
CA LYS A 32 -29.15 8.30 3.61
C LYS A 32 -28.49 8.09 2.24
N SER A 33 -29.22 7.62 1.24
CA SER A 33 -28.73 7.49 -0.14
C SER A 33 -28.20 8.83 -0.66
N ALA A 34 -28.98 9.91 -0.51
CA ALA A 34 -28.58 11.24 -0.99
C ALA A 34 -27.30 11.77 -0.33
N ILE A 35 -27.02 11.40 0.93
CA ILE A 35 -25.75 11.75 1.59
C ILE A 35 -24.59 11.01 0.91
N VAL A 36 -24.74 9.71 0.66
CA VAL A 36 -23.71 8.89 0.01
C VAL A 36 -23.48 9.34 -1.43
N GLU A 37 -24.54 9.65 -2.18
CA GLU A 37 -24.45 10.19 -3.54
C GLU A 37 -23.64 11.48 -3.60
N LYS A 38 -23.86 12.40 -2.66
CA LYS A 38 -23.05 13.63 -2.54
C LYS A 38 -21.58 13.31 -2.30
N LYS A 39 -21.27 12.34 -1.43
CA LYS A 39 -19.89 11.88 -1.20
C LYS A 39 -19.27 11.27 -2.46
N VAL A 40 -20.04 10.47 -3.21
CA VAL A 40 -19.60 9.87 -4.49
C VAL A 40 -19.34 10.95 -5.53
N ALA A 41 -20.23 11.94 -5.66
CA ALA A 41 -20.06 13.05 -6.60
C ALA A 41 -18.79 13.85 -6.29
N LYS A 42 -18.58 14.20 -5.01
CA LYS A 42 -17.36 14.86 -4.55
C LYS A 42 -16.11 14.01 -4.81
N ALA A 43 -16.17 12.70 -4.55
CA ALA A 43 -15.06 11.80 -4.81
C ALA A 43 -14.72 11.71 -6.31
N LYS A 44 -15.70 11.78 -7.21
CA LYS A 44 -15.47 11.83 -8.65
C LYS A 44 -14.80 13.13 -9.09
N GLU A 45 -15.29 14.26 -8.60
CA GLU A 45 -14.71 15.59 -8.85
C GLU A 45 -13.24 15.66 -8.38
N GLU A 46 -12.94 15.10 -7.22
CA GLU A 46 -11.59 15.07 -6.65
C GLU A 46 -10.68 13.96 -7.22
N GLY A 47 -11.18 13.14 -8.16
CA GLY A 47 -10.44 12.00 -8.73
C GLY A 47 -10.18 10.85 -7.75
N MET A 48 -10.86 10.83 -6.59
CA MET A 48 -10.72 9.82 -5.53
C MET A 48 -11.65 8.61 -5.72
N PHE A 49 -12.65 8.72 -6.58
CA PHE A 49 -13.59 7.64 -6.90
C PHE A 49 -12.91 6.52 -7.69
N GLU A 50 -12.01 6.86 -8.61
CA GLU A 50 -11.26 5.85 -9.36
C GLU A 50 -10.08 5.35 -8.50
N PRO A 51 -9.98 4.03 -8.22
CA PRO A 51 -8.93 3.48 -7.36
C PRO A 51 -7.54 3.54 -8.00
N VAL A 52 -6.51 3.72 -7.16
CA VAL A 52 -5.09 3.61 -7.52
C VAL A 52 -4.51 2.21 -7.30
N SER A 53 -5.18 1.37 -6.52
CA SER A 53 -4.69 0.06 -6.08
C SER A 53 -5.83 -0.96 -5.94
N LEU A 54 -5.57 -2.02 -5.17
CA LEU A 54 -6.57 -3.01 -4.80
C LEU A 54 -7.80 -2.34 -4.17
N HIS A 55 -8.99 -2.68 -4.67
CA HIS A 55 -10.26 -2.10 -4.21
C HIS A 55 -11.39 -3.14 -4.30
N PRO A 56 -12.49 -2.96 -3.55
CA PRO A 56 -13.67 -3.79 -3.68
C PRO A 56 -14.48 -3.42 -4.93
N TYR A 57 -14.84 -4.43 -5.71
CA TYR A 57 -15.88 -4.37 -6.74
C TYR A 57 -17.14 -5.05 -6.21
N ILE A 58 -18.29 -4.40 -6.35
CA ILE A 58 -19.59 -4.87 -5.89
C ILE A 58 -20.42 -5.33 -7.08
N ASP A 59 -20.86 -6.59 -7.06
CA ASP A 59 -21.89 -7.08 -7.97
C ASP A 59 -23.27 -6.61 -7.51
N LEU A 60 -23.87 -5.69 -8.27
CA LEU A 60 -25.17 -5.11 -7.94
C LEU A 60 -26.33 -6.10 -8.10
N ASN A 61 -26.18 -7.17 -8.89
CA ASN A 61 -27.21 -8.19 -9.04
C ASN A 61 -27.29 -9.06 -7.78
N THR A 62 -26.15 -9.42 -7.21
CA THR A 62 -26.07 -10.24 -6.00
C THR A 62 -26.21 -9.44 -4.71
N CYS A 63 -25.81 -8.16 -4.70
CA CYS A 63 -25.83 -7.32 -3.50
C CYS A 63 -27.26 -7.18 -2.93
N ILE A 64 -27.47 -7.55 -1.66
CA ILE A 64 -28.77 -7.38 -0.97
C ILE A 64 -28.87 -6.12 -0.11
N GLY A 65 -27.86 -5.24 -0.14
CA GLY A 65 -27.90 -3.99 0.62
C GLY A 65 -27.74 -4.12 2.13
N SER A 66 -27.20 -5.23 2.65
CA SER A 66 -27.08 -5.49 4.10
C SER A 66 -26.22 -4.49 4.87
N ALA A 67 -25.43 -3.66 4.17
CA ALA A 67 -24.47 -2.72 4.74
C ALA A 67 -23.36 -3.32 5.61
N ALA A 68 -23.26 -4.65 5.74
CA ALA A 68 -22.21 -5.31 6.51
C ALA A 68 -20.79 -4.90 6.03
N CYS A 69 -20.60 -4.84 4.71
CA CYS A 69 -19.33 -4.39 4.13
C CYS A 69 -18.97 -2.92 4.45
N VAL A 70 -19.97 -2.06 4.65
CA VAL A 70 -19.78 -0.65 5.05
C VAL A 70 -19.41 -0.58 6.53
N ALA A 71 -20.10 -1.35 7.37
CA ALA A 71 -19.86 -1.39 8.82
C ALA A 71 -18.49 -1.95 9.18
N ASP A 72 -18.03 -2.98 8.46
CA ASP A 72 -16.74 -3.65 8.71
C ASP A 72 -15.53 -2.91 8.13
N CYS A 73 -15.72 -1.81 7.39
CA CYS A 73 -14.61 -1.06 6.81
C CYS A 73 -13.98 -0.10 7.84
N PRO A 74 -12.72 -0.31 8.26
CA PRO A 74 -12.05 0.53 9.27
C PRO A 74 -11.67 1.91 8.71
N GLU A 75 -11.44 2.02 7.40
CA GLU A 75 -10.98 3.27 6.77
C GLU A 75 -12.10 4.32 6.66
N LYS A 76 -13.36 3.95 6.91
CA LYS A 76 -14.60 4.76 6.77
C LYS A 76 -14.77 5.37 5.38
N ASP A 77 -16.01 5.55 4.93
CA ASP A 77 -16.34 6.18 3.64
C ASP A 77 -15.62 5.59 2.40
N ILE A 78 -15.12 4.35 2.46
CA ILE A 78 -14.68 3.61 1.26
C ILE A 78 -15.90 3.06 0.52
N LEU A 79 -16.90 2.61 1.28
CA LEU A 79 -18.16 2.03 0.82
C LEU A 79 -19.34 2.80 1.42
N GLY A 80 -20.46 2.82 0.71
CA GLY A 80 -21.73 3.33 1.20
C GLY A 80 -22.91 2.60 0.58
N ILE A 81 -24.12 2.97 0.99
CA ILE A 81 -25.37 2.43 0.43
C ILE A 81 -26.09 3.52 -0.36
N VAL A 82 -26.41 3.23 -1.62
CA VAL A 82 -27.27 4.03 -2.49
C VAL A 82 -28.37 3.13 -3.00
N ASP A 83 -29.63 3.54 -2.82
CA ASP A 83 -30.84 2.84 -3.25
C ASP A 83 -30.87 1.35 -2.86
N GLY A 84 -30.44 1.07 -1.63
CA GLY A 84 -30.42 -0.30 -1.10
C GLY A 84 -29.32 -1.19 -1.68
N LYS A 85 -28.33 -0.63 -2.39
CA LYS A 85 -27.17 -1.38 -2.90
C LYS A 85 -25.87 -0.74 -2.41
N ALA A 86 -24.86 -1.58 -2.19
CA ALA A 86 -23.54 -1.08 -1.83
C ALA A 86 -22.84 -0.46 -3.05
N THR A 87 -22.14 0.64 -2.82
CA THR A 87 -21.32 1.33 -3.82
C THR A 87 -20.01 1.78 -3.22
N VAL A 88 -19.00 1.98 -4.07
CA VAL A 88 -17.73 2.60 -3.68
C VAL A 88 -17.91 4.11 -3.58
N ILE A 89 -17.19 4.73 -2.65
CA ILE A 89 -17.13 6.19 -2.49
C ILE A 89 -15.68 6.66 -2.72
N LEU A 90 -14.77 6.38 -1.77
CA LEU A 90 -13.37 6.78 -1.83
C LEU A 90 -12.46 5.59 -2.16
N ALA A 91 -12.63 4.98 -3.34
CA ALA A 91 -11.89 3.77 -3.69
C ALA A 91 -10.36 3.96 -3.69
N SER A 92 -9.86 5.15 -4.01
CA SER A 92 -8.43 5.46 -3.93
C SER A 92 -7.84 5.42 -2.51
N ASN A 93 -8.67 5.55 -1.48
CA ASN A 93 -8.23 5.43 -0.09
C ASN A 93 -8.28 3.99 0.43
N CYS A 94 -8.78 3.05 -0.37
CA CYS A 94 -8.86 1.66 0.06
C CYS A 94 -7.46 1.11 0.28
N VAL A 95 -7.18 0.69 1.52
CA VAL A 95 -5.89 0.06 1.86
C VAL A 95 -5.85 -1.43 1.50
N GLY A 96 -6.95 -2.00 0.99
CA GLY A 96 -6.98 -3.38 0.49
C GLY A 96 -6.99 -4.46 1.58
N HIS A 97 -7.48 -4.16 2.78
CA HIS A 97 -7.56 -5.12 3.91
C HIS A 97 -8.58 -6.24 3.68
N GLY A 98 -9.59 -6.01 2.84
CA GLY A 98 -10.54 -7.04 2.43
C GLY A 98 -11.60 -7.43 3.47
N ALA A 99 -11.78 -6.67 4.55
CA ALA A 99 -12.85 -6.98 5.53
C ALA A 99 -14.24 -6.92 4.87
N CYS A 100 -14.46 -5.96 3.97
CA CYS A 100 -15.69 -5.88 3.18
C CYS A 100 -15.98 -7.16 2.37
N PHE A 101 -14.94 -7.78 1.80
CA PHE A 101 -15.05 -9.06 1.07
C PHE A 101 -15.54 -10.19 1.99
N HIS A 102 -15.01 -10.26 3.20
CA HIS A 102 -15.35 -11.29 4.19
C HIS A 102 -16.70 -11.05 4.90
N ALA A 103 -17.06 -9.79 5.12
CA ALA A 103 -18.30 -9.40 5.80
C ALA A 103 -19.56 -9.54 4.93
N CYS A 104 -19.40 -9.67 3.60
CA CYS A 104 -20.54 -9.74 2.69
C CYS A 104 -21.28 -11.08 2.83
N PRO A 105 -22.52 -11.12 3.35
CA PRO A 105 -23.23 -12.38 3.62
C PRO A 105 -23.63 -13.13 2.34
N VAL A 106 -23.74 -12.40 1.23
CA VAL A 106 -24.13 -12.92 -0.09
C VAL A 106 -22.96 -12.94 -1.06
N GLN A 107 -21.74 -12.74 -0.57
CA GLN A 107 -20.51 -12.88 -1.37
C GLN A 107 -20.46 -12.01 -2.64
N ALA A 108 -21.19 -10.90 -2.67
CA ALA A 108 -21.30 -9.99 -3.81
C ALA A 108 -20.03 -9.14 -4.08
N ILE A 109 -18.98 -9.29 -3.28
CA ILE A 109 -17.77 -8.47 -3.37
C ILE A 109 -16.62 -9.30 -3.92
N SER A 110 -15.89 -8.75 -4.88
CA SER A 110 -14.58 -9.23 -5.32
C SER A 110 -13.53 -8.14 -5.09
N LEU A 111 -12.28 -8.52 -4.83
CA LEU A 111 -11.17 -7.57 -4.75
C LEU A 111 -10.47 -7.53 -6.09
N ARG A 112 -10.40 -6.33 -6.68
CA ARG A 112 -9.86 -6.10 -8.01
C ARG A 112 -8.73 -5.09 -7.98
N ILE A 113 -7.86 -5.17 -8.97
CA ILE A 113 -6.76 -4.23 -9.20
C ILE A 113 -6.86 -3.69 -10.62
N GLY A 114 -6.72 -2.38 -10.75
CA GLY A 114 -7.02 -1.64 -11.98
C GLY A 114 -8.53 -1.50 -12.21
N THR A 115 -8.92 -0.55 -13.04
CA THR A 115 -10.30 -0.36 -13.51
C THR A 115 -10.39 -0.67 -15.00
N GLU A 116 -11.57 -0.49 -15.60
CA GLU A 116 -11.75 -0.54 -17.05
C GLU A 116 -10.94 0.55 -17.78
N THR A 117 -10.74 1.70 -17.12
CA THR A 117 -10.04 2.88 -17.64
C THR A 117 -8.58 2.98 -17.20
N ARG A 118 -8.22 2.39 -16.04
CA ARG A 118 -6.89 2.45 -15.44
C ARG A 118 -6.28 1.07 -15.31
N GLY A 119 -5.41 0.74 -16.25
CA GLY A 119 -4.63 -0.50 -16.19
C GLY A 119 -3.45 -0.40 -15.22
N ILE A 120 -3.09 -1.52 -14.61
CA ILE A 120 -1.93 -1.64 -13.69
C ILE A 120 -0.99 -2.72 -14.23
N ASP A 121 0.30 -2.38 -14.29
CA ASP A 121 1.34 -3.31 -14.72
C ASP A 121 1.60 -4.34 -13.61
N LEU A 122 1.32 -5.60 -13.91
CA LEU A 122 1.47 -6.72 -12.98
C LEU A 122 2.25 -7.85 -13.63
N PRO A 123 3.18 -8.48 -12.90
CA PRO A 123 3.76 -9.73 -13.34
C PRO A 123 2.69 -10.83 -13.34
N HIS A 124 2.81 -11.80 -14.24
CA HIS A 124 2.00 -13.01 -14.16
C HIS A 124 2.46 -13.87 -12.98
N VAL A 125 1.54 -14.23 -12.10
CA VAL A 125 1.79 -15.09 -10.94
C VAL A 125 0.62 -16.06 -10.81
N ASP A 126 0.90 -17.34 -10.68
CA ASP A 126 -0.12 -18.37 -10.50
C ASP A 126 -0.58 -18.50 -9.04
N GLN A 127 -1.46 -19.47 -8.75
CA GLN A 127 -1.96 -19.71 -7.39
C GLN A 127 -0.88 -20.22 -6.41
N THR A 128 0.24 -20.71 -6.95
CA THR A 128 1.39 -21.19 -6.17
C THR A 128 2.46 -20.12 -5.97
N PHE A 129 2.19 -18.88 -6.41
CA PHE A 129 3.10 -17.74 -6.42
C PHE A 129 4.23 -17.83 -7.45
N GLU A 130 4.20 -18.80 -8.36
CA GLU A 130 5.20 -18.99 -9.40
C GLU A 130 4.90 -18.07 -10.61
N THR A 131 5.96 -17.54 -11.21
CA THR A 131 5.86 -16.69 -12.41
C THR A 131 5.78 -17.53 -13.69
N ASN A 132 5.79 -16.88 -14.85
CA ASN A 132 5.98 -17.59 -16.13
C ASN A 132 7.34 -18.29 -16.26
N ILE A 133 8.32 -17.94 -15.40
CA ILE A 133 9.61 -18.61 -15.32
C ILE A 133 9.59 -19.60 -14.15
N LYS A 134 9.63 -20.90 -14.48
CA LYS A 134 9.66 -21.97 -13.50
C LYS A 134 10.84 -21.81 -12.54
N GLY A 135 10.58 -21.84 -11.23
CA GLY A 135 11.54 -21.63 -10.16
C GLY A 135 11.67 -20.18 -9.70
N ILE A 136 11.00 -19.22 -10.36
CA ILE A 136 10.93 -17.82 -9.89
C ILE A 136 9.53 -17.54 -9.35
N TYR A 137 9.48 -17.11 -8.10
CA TYR A 137 8.27 -16.82 -7.34
C TYR A 137 8.17 -15.34 -6.98
N ILE A 138 6.96 -14.81 -6.80
CA ILE A 138 6.70 -13.42 -6.40
C ILE A 138 5.76 -13.38 -5.20
N ALA A 139 6.13 -12.62 -4.17
CA ALA A 139 5.28 -12.39 -3.00
C ALA A 139 5.27 -10.92 -2.56
N GLY A 140 4.22 -10.53 -1.83
CA GLY A 140 4.02 -9.19 -1.28
C GLY A 140 3.38 -8.21 -2.27
N GLU A 141 3.76 -6.93 -2.16
CA GLU A 141 3.14 -5.84 -2.92
C GLU A 141 3.23 -6.06 -4.45
N LEU A 142 4.27 -6.73 -4.95
CA LEU A 142 4.38 -7.09 -6.36
C LEU A 142 3.18 -7.91 -6.87
N GLY A 143 2.72 -8.87 -6.08
CA GLY A 143 1.53 -9.70 -6.36
C GLY A 143 0.19 -8.99 -6.19
N GLY A 144 0.18 -7.68 -5.90
CA GLY A 144 -1.05 -6.87 -5.88
C GLY A 144 -1.68 -6.65 -4.51
N MET A 145 -1.07 -7.14 -3.42
CA MET A 145 -1.56 -6.93 -2.06
C MET A 145 -0.48 -6.27 -1.17
N GLY A 146 -0.55 -4.95 -1.01
CA GLY A 146 0.51 -4.15 -0.37
C GLY A 146 0.49 -4.07 1.17
N LEU A 147 -0.44 -4.75 1.85
CA LEU A 147 -0.50 -4.71 3.32
C LEU A 147 0.56 -5.62 3.95
N ILE A 148 1.12 -5.20 5.08
CA ILE A 148 2.13 -5.95 5.85
C ILE A 148 1.63 -7.37 6.15
N ARG A 149 0.41 -7.51 6.70
CA ARG A 149 -0.21 -8.82 6.97
C ARG A 149 -0.29 -9.70 5.73
N ASN A 150 -0.71 -9.13 4.59
CA ASN A 150 -0.82 -9.89 3.35
C ASN A 150 0.56 -10.27 2.83
N GLY A 151 1.55 -9.39 2.93
CA GLY A 151 2.94 -9.70 2.61
C GLY A 151 3.47 -10.88 3.43
N VAL A 152 3.28 -10.85 4.75
CA VAL A 152 3.67 -11.95 5.65
C VAL A 152 3.01 -13.26 5.24
N GLU A 153 1.70 -13.26 5.01
CA GLU A 153 0.96 -14.48 4.61
C GLU A 153 1.43 -15.01 3.25
N GLN A 154 1.60 -14.14 2.25
CA GLN A 154 2.06 -14.53 0.92
C GLN A 154 3.49 -15.06 0.94
N GLY A 155 4.39 -14.43 1.71
CA GLY A 155 5.76 -14.92 1.86
C GLY A 155 5.82 -16.34 2.42
N LYS A 156 4.98 -16.63 3.42
CA LYS A 156 4.80 -17.96 4.00
C LYS A 156 4.26 -18.95 2.97
N GLN A 157 3.19 -18.60 2.26
CA GLN A 157 2.56 -19.48 1.26
C GLN A 157 3.48 -19.79 0.08
N ALA A 158 4.15 -18.77 -0.47
CA ALA A 158 5.11 -18.94 -1.56
C ALA A 158 6.26 -19.87 -1.14
N MET A 159 6.79 -19.70 0.07
CA MET A 159 7.87 -20.55 0.57
C MET A 159 7.41 -21.99 0.84
N ALA A 160 6.17 -22.20 1.31
CA ALA A 160 5.61 -23.53 1.46
C ALA A 160 5.49 -24.26 0.10
N ASN A 161 5.11 -23.55 -0.96
CA ASN A 161 5.06 -24.10 -2.32
C ASN A 161 6.46 -24.47 -2.83
N ILE A 162 7.46 -23.60 -2.61
CA ILE A 162 8.87 -23.90 -2.92
C ILE A 162 9.34 -25.16 -2.17
N ALA A 163 9.02 -25.28 -0.88
CA ALA A 163 9.38 -26.45 -0.08
C ALA A 163 8.73 -27.75 -0.59
N SER A 164 7.49 -27.67 -1.09
CA SER A 164 6.77 -28.83 -1.66
C SER A 164 7.42 -29.37 -2.94
N ALA A 165 8.14 -28.52 -3.68
CA ALA A 165 8.84 -28.86 -4.92
C ALA A 165 10.36 -28.99 -4.72
N LYS A 166 10.81 -29.30 -3.49
CA LYS A 166 12.24 -29.36 -3.13
C LYS A 166 13.01 -30.34 -4.01
N LYS A 167 14.13 -29.86 -4.57
CA LYS A 167 15.09 -30.67 -5.34
C LYS A 167 16.12 -31.32 -4.41
N PRO A 168 16.81 -32.40 -4.84
CA PRO A 168 17.96 -32.95 -4.12
C PRO A 168 19.03 -31.88 -3.88
N ARG A 169 19.69 -31.95 -2.73
CA ARG A 169 20.75 -31.00 -2.35
C ARG A 169 21.95 -31.17 -3.27
N ALA A 170 22.43 -30.08 -3.85
CA ALA A 170 23.70 -30.01 -4.56
C ALA A 170 24.68 -29.12 -3.79
N GLU A 171 25.97 -29.45 -3.86
CA GLU A 171 27.01 -28.66 -3.20
C GLU A 171 27.13 -27.27 -3.84
N GLY A 172 27.23 -26.22 -3.02
CA GLY A 172 27.30 -24.84 -3.51
C GLY A 172 25.99 -24.27 -4.07
N VAL A 173 24.89 -25.02 -4.07
CA VAL A 173 23.57 -24.59 -4.56
C VAL A 173 22.59 -24.47 -3.41
N LEU A 174 21.99 -23.29 -3.25
CA LEU A 174 20.92 -23.05 -2.28
C LEU A 174 19.57 -23.56 -2.79
N ASP A 175 18.68 -23.97 -1.89
CA ASP A 175 17.30 -24.31 -2.26
C ASP A 175 16.56 -23.07 -2.77
N VAL A 176 16.79 -21.91 -2.16
CA VAL A 176 16.14 -20.65 -2.52
C VAL A 176 16.97 -19.41 -2.15
N VAL A 177 16.99 -18.40 -3.01
CA VAL A 177 17.41 -17.04 -2.62
C VAL A 177 16.18 -16.14 -2.55
N ILE A 178 16.00 -15.47 -1.42
CA ILE A 178 14.95 -14.48 -1.19
C ILE A 178 15.52 -13.08 -1.45
N ILE A 179 14.88 -12.32 -2.34
CA ILE A 179 15.30 -10.95 -2.68
C ILE A 179 14.31 -9.96 -2.04
N GLY A 180 14.80 -9.16 -1.10
CA GLY A 180 14.06 -8.22 -0.28
C GLY A 180 13.76 -8.76 1.11
N ALA A 181 14.03 -7.97 2.14
CA ALA A 181 13.75 -8.26 3.55
C ALA A 181 12.65 -7.33 4.13
N GLY A 182 11.63 -7.05 3.31
CA GLY A 182 10.35 -6.51 3.79
C GLY A 182 9.47 -7.58 4.48
N PRO A 183 8.21 -7.26 4.81
CA PRO A 183 7.30 -8.19 5.48
C PRO A 183 7.20 -9.58 4.82
N ALA A 184 7.10 -9.61 3.49
CA ALA A 184 7.02 -10.86 2.73
C ALA A 184 8.33 -11.66 2.77
N GLY A 185 9.46 -10.98 2.59
CA GLY A 185 10.78 -11.62 2.61
C GLY A 185 11.18 -12.15 3.97
N ILE A 186 10.90 -11.40 5.04
CA ILE A 186 11.13 -11.84 6.43
C ILE A 186 10.29 -13.09 6.72
N SER A 187 9.00 -13.05 6.40
CA SER A 187 8.12 -14.22 6.58
C SER A 187 8.60 -15.44 5.80
N ALA A 188 8.97 -15.24 4.53
CA ALA A 188 9.51 -16.32 3.70
C ALA A 188 10.83 -16.88 4.24
N THR A 189 11.71 -16.03 4.77
CA THR A 189 12.97 -16.46 5.40
C THR A 189 12.71 -17.34 6.62
N LEU A 190 11.76 -16.94 7.46
CA LEU A 190 11.34 -17.71 8.62
C LEU A 190 10.70 -19.04 8.23
N GLU A 191 9.84 -19.06 7.22
CA GLU A 191 9.24 -20.30 6.71
C GLU A 191 10.29 -21.20 6.05
N ALA A 192 11.27 -20.66 5.32
CA ALA A 192 12.36 -21.44 4.73
C ALA A 192 13.16 -22.18 5.81
N LYS A 193 13.47 -21.49 6.90
CA LYS A 193 14.14 -22.06 8.07
C LYS A 193 13.29 -23.16 8.72
N LYS A 194 12.00 -22.91 8.92
CA LYS A 194 11.04 -23.88 9.46
C LYS A 194 10.94 -25.15 8.61
N GLN A 195 11.02 -25.02 7.29
CA GLN A 195 10.98 -26.13 6.33
C GLN A 195 12.35 -26.80 6.12
N GLY A 196 13.41 -26.34 6.79
CA GLY A 196 14.76 -26.90 6.65
C GLY A 196 15.38 -26.68 5.26
N LEU A 197 15.05 -25.55 4.60
CA LEU A 197 15.63 -25.15 3.32
C LEU A 197 16.94 -24.39 3.53
N THR A 198 17.93 -24.67 2.69
CA THR A 198 19.12 -23.84 2.55
C THR A 198 18.77 -22.57 1.80
N SER A 199 18.95 -21.42 2.43
CA SER A 199 18.51 -20.14 1.86
C SER A 199 19.43 -18.98 2.20
N ALA A 200 19.36 -17.94 1.38
CA ALA A 200 19.96 -16.64 1.64
C ALA A 200 18.92 -15.55 1.38
N THR A 201 18.88 -14.54 2.25
CA THR A 201 18.00 -13.38 2.10
C THR A 201 18.82 -12.13 1.89
N LEU A 202 18.60 -11.47 0.76
CA LEU A 202 19.38 -10.33 0.30
C LEU A 202 18.50 -9.08 0.31
N GLU A 203 18.90 -8.04 1.02
CA GLU A 203 18.19 -6.75 1.10
C GLU A 203 19.09 -5.64 0.57
N GLN A 204 18.57 -4.83 -0.36
CA GLN A 204 19.35 -3.77 -1.00
C GLN A 204 19.75 -2.66 -0.03
N ASP A 205 19.02 -2.51 1.06
CA ASP A 205 19.23 -1.47 2.05
C ASP A 205 19.15 -2.08 3.46
N SER A 206 18.07 -1.82 4.19
CA SER A 206 17.91 -2.17 5.59
C SER A 206 16.69 -3.08 5.82
N LEU A 207 16.77 -3.91 6.85
CA LEU A 207 15.73 -4.81 7.32
C LEU A 207 14.39 -4.07 7.49
N GLY A 208 13.35 -4.66 6.92
CA GLY A 208 11.97 -4.15 6.97
C GLY A 208 11.51 -3.48 5.68
N GLY A 209 12.41 -3.23 4.72
CA GLY A 209 12.07 -2.67 3.41
C GLY A 209 11.30 -1.35 3.53
N THR A 210 10.14 -1.23 2.86
CA THR A 210 9.31 -0.02 2.94
C THR A 210 8.97 0.40 4.37
N VAL A 211 8.76 -0.54 5.29
CA VAL A 211 8.42 -0.22 6.69
C VAL A 211 9.57 0.54 7.37
N TYR A 212 10.82 0.19 7.04
CA TYR A 212 11.99 0.89 7.57
C TYR A 212 12.02 2.37 7.18
N THR A 213 11.45 2.73 6.03
CA THR A 213 11.48 4.10 5.49
C THR A 213 10.51 5.07 6.15
N PHE A 214 9.57 4.56 6.95
CA PHE A 214 8.57 5.40 7.63
C PHE A 214 9.19 6.16 8.81
N PRO A 215 8.56 7.27 9.25
CA PRO A 215 8.89 7.91 10.53
C PRO A 215 8.78 6.92 11.69
N ARG A 216 9.65 7.05 12.70
CA ARG A 216 9.75 6.13 13.84
C ARG A 216 8.40 5.84 14.52
N SER A 217 7.64 6.89 14.81
CA SER A 217 6.36 6.82 15.52
C SER A 217 5.16 6.50 14.62
N LYS A 218 5.37 6.23 13.32
CA LYS A 218 4.26 5.92 12.40
C LYS A 218 3.59 4.60 12.80
N LEU A 219 2.26 4.64 12.96
CA LEU A 219 1.45 3.43 13.11
C LEU A 219 1.40 2.68 11.77
N VAL A 220 1.73 1.40 11.80
CA VAL A 220 1.88 0.56 10.58
C VAL A 220 1.02 -0.70 10.60
N MET A 221 0.58 -1.15 11.78
CA MET A 221 -0.15 -2.39 11.95
C MET A 221 -1.33 -2.23 12.90
N THR A 222 -2.50 -2.68 12.44
CA THR A 222 -3.78 -2.64 13.20
C THR A 222 -4.49 -3.99 13.20
N SER A 223 -3.86 -5.04 12.67
CA SER A 223 -4.46 -6.37 12.53
C SER A 223 -3.47 -7.47 12.90
N PRO A 224 -3.92 -8.55 13.56
CA PRO A 224 -3.07 -9.69 13.88
C PRO A 224 -2.52 -10.39 12.63
N MET A 225 -1.33 -10.98 12.77
CA MET A 225 -0.69 -11.81 11.76
C MET A 225 -0.16 -13.11 12.37
N ASP A 226 0.07 -14.13 11.55
CA ASP A 226 0.74 -15.37 11.93
C ASP A 226 2.15 -15.37 11.35
N LEU A 227 3.16 -15.27 12.19
CA LEU A 227 4.56 -15.16 11.77
C LEU A 227 5.24 -16.53 11.93
N PRO A 228 5.85 -17.11 10.87
CA PRO A 228 6.54 -18.39 10.98
C PRO A 228 7.61 -18.38 12.08
N LEU A 229 7.78 -19.51 12.77
CA LEU A 229 8.68 -19.69 13.93
C LEU A 229 8.37 -18.85 15.18
N HIS A 230 7.31 -18.04 15.17
CA HIS A 230 6.89 -17.22 16.32
C HIS A 230 5.41 -17.44 16.69
N GLY A 231 4.54 -17.66 15.70
CA GLY A 231 3.10 -17.88 15.86
C GLY A 231 2.27 -16.60 15.72
N LYS A 232 1.07 -16.60 16.32
CA LYS A 232 0.13 -15.47 16.22
C LYS A 232 0.63 -14.25 16.96
N VAL A 233 0.86 -13.17 16.23
CA VAL A 233 1.20 -11.85 16.74
C VAL A 233 -0.04 -10.97 16.75
N LYS A 234 -0.44 -10.51 17.94
CA LYS A 234 -1.52 -9.52 18.09
C LYS A 234 -0.90 -8.13 18.11
N LEU A 235 -0.94 -7.46 16.96
CA LEU A 235 -0.49 -6.09 16.79
C LEU A 235 -1.71 -5.19 16.58
N TYR A 236 -2.00 -4.37 17.58
CA TYR A 236 -2.99 -3.30 17.50
C TYR A 236 -2.25 -1.99 17.70
N ASP A 237 -2.48 -1.02 16.82
CA ASP A 237 -1.85 0.30 16.84
C ASP A 237 -0.33 0.23 17.07
N THR A 238 0.32 -0.68 16.36
CA THR A 238 1.77 -0.90 16.49
C THR A 238 2.52 0.07 15.60
N THR A 239 3.54 0.70 16.21
CA THR A 239 4.46 1.61 15.53
C THR A 239 5.44 0.86 14.63
N LYS A 240 6.07 1.57 13.70
CA LYS A 240 7.18 1.06 12.91
C LYS A 240 8.26 0.45 13.81
N ASP A 241 8.69 1.17 14.85
CA ASP A 241 9.83 0.76 15.69
C ASP A 241 9.54 -0.58 16.39
N GLU A 242 8.37 -0.72 17.00
CA GLU A 242 7.93 -1.96 17.64
C GLU A 242 7.89 -3.15 16.66
N LEU A 243 7.41 -2.92 15.43
CA LEU A 243 7.37 -3.96 14.40
C LEU A 243 8.77 -4.39 13.96
N LEU A 244 9.70 -3.44 13.78
CA LEU A 244 11.10 -3.73 13.45
C LEU A 244 11.79 -4.49 14.60
N GLN A 245 11.53 -4.11 15.85
CA GLN A 245 12.06 -4.80 17.02
C GLN A 245 11.56 -6.24 17.10
N LEU A 246 10.27 -6.48 16.83
CA LEU A 246 9.71 -7.83 16.73
C LEU A 246 10.45 -8.66 15.67
N TRP A 247 10.65 -8.11 14.47
CA TRP A 247 11.37 -8.84 13.42
C TRP A 247 12.81 -9.16 13.82
N ARG A 248 13.55 -8.18 14.36
CA ARG A 248 14.93 -8.38 14.84
C ARG A 248 14.99 -9.45 15.94
N LYS A 249 14.05 -9.42 16.89
CA LYS A 249 13.93 -10.42 17.95
C LYS A 249 13.78 -11.82 17.37
N VAL A 250 12.81 -12.03 16.47
CA VAL A 250 12.55 -13.36 15.91
C VAL A 250 13.71 -13.85 15.03
N ILE A 251 14.30 -12.96 14.22
CA ILE A 251 15.48 -13.29 13.40
C ILE A 251 16.65 -13.73 14.29
N SER A 252 16.90 -12.99 15.38
CA SER A 252 17.98 -13.30 16.33
C SER A 252 17.73 -14.59 17.10
N GLU A 253 16.51 -14.82 17.60
CA GLU A 253 16.13 -16.03 18.33
C GLU A 253 16.36 -17.31 17.51
N HIS A 254 16.13 -17.23 16.19
CA HIS A 254 16.27 -18.35 15.26
C HIS A 254 17.61 -18.38 14.51
N LYS A 255 18.55 -17.50 14.88
CA LYS A 255 19.89 -17.40 14.27
C LYS A 255 19.83 -17.32 12.74
N ILE A 256 18.94 -16.48 12.25
CA ILE A 256 18.77 -16.22 10.82
C ILE A 256 19.70 -15.07 10.43
N GLU A 257 20.38 -15.23 9.31
CA GLU A 257 21.21 -14.20 8.72
C GLU A 257 20.49 -13.57 7.53
N ILE A 258 20.42 -12.24 7.51
CA ILE A 258 19.92 -11.45 6.39
C ILE A 258 21.06 -10.53 5.96
N THR A 259 21.41 -10.57 4.67
CA THR A 259 22.49 -9.75 4.12
C THR A 259 21.92 -8.42 3.63
N GLU A 260 22.04 -7.38 4.47
CA GLU A 260 21.70 -5.99 4.16
C GLU A 260 22.70 -5.36 3.16
N ASN A 261 22.37 -4.19 2.60
CA ASN A 261 23.17 -3.45 1.61
C ASN A 261 23.59 -4.27 0.37
N THR A 262 22.84 -5.33 0.05
CA THR A 262 23.12 -6.28 -1.02
C THR A 262 21.97 -6.30 -2.02
N LYS A 263 22.07 -5.43 -3.02
CA LYS A 263 21.15 -5.36 -4.15
C LYS A 263 21.47 -6.47 -5.15
N VAL A 264 20.46 -7.23 -5.57
CA VAL A 264 20.58 -8.15 -6.71
C VAL A 264 20.38 -7.36 -7.99
N ASP A 265 21.38 -7.37 -8.87
CA ASP A 265 21.39 -6.64 -10.13
C ASP A 265 20.86 -7.49 -11.29
N ALA A 266 21.05 -8.81 -11.24
CA ALA A 266 20.62 -9.73 -12.29
C ALA A 266 20.28 -11.12 -11.76
N ILE A 267 19.33 -11.78 -12.42
CA ILE A 267 18.97 -13.19 -12.24
C ILE A 267 19.18 -13.86 -13.60
N VAL A 268 20.10 -14.82 -13.69
CA VAL A 268 20.48 -15.48 -14.93
C VAL A 268 20.21 -16.98 -14.83
N PRO A 269 19.27 -17.55 -15.62
CA PRO A 269 19.03 -18.99 -15.65
C PRO A 269 20.26 -19.74 -16.19
N GLN A 270 20.55 -20.90 -15.59
CA GLN A 270 21.66 -21.78 -15.97
C GLN A 270 21.16 -23.01 -16.72
N LYS A 271 22.06 -23.69 -17.44
CA LYS A 271 21.72 -24.88 -18.27
C LYS A 271 21.25 -26.07 -17.44
N ASP A 272 21.66 -26.16 -16.19
CA ASP A 272 21.29 -27.22 -15.24
C ASP A 272 19.94 -26.95 -14.54
N GLY A 273 19.24 -25.87 -14.89
CA GLY A 273 17.97 -25.48 -14.29
C GLY A 273 18.10 -24.81 -12.92
N THR A 274 19.29 -24.33 -12.56
CA THR A 274 19.53 -23.40 -11.44
C THR A 274 19.54 -21.95 -11.91
N PHE A 275 19.63 -21.01 -10.96
CA PHE A 275 19.77 -19.58 -11.20
C PHE A 275 21.07 -19.07 -10.60
N LYS A 276 21.74 -18.18 -11.35
CA LYS A 276 22.85 -17.38 -10.86
C LYS A 276 22.35 -15.95 -10.59
N LEU A 277 22.55 -15.46 -9.37
CA LEU A 277 22.19 -14.11 -8.96
C LEU A 277 23.46 -13.30 -8.72
N SER A 278 23.58 -12.16 -9.40
CA SER A 278 24.71 -11.25 -9.23
C SER A 278 24.30 -10.04 -8.41
N THR A 279 25.21 -9.56 -7.55
CA THR A 279 24.94 -8.50 -6.58
C THR A 279 25.88 -7.30 -6.76
N ASN A 280 25.47 -6.14 -6.26
CA ASN A 280 26.26 -4.91 -6.29
C ASN A 280 27.58 -5.00 -5.52
N VAL A 281 27.72 -5.99 -4.63
CA VAL A 281 28.93 -6.24 -3.83
C VAL A 281 29.85 -7.29 -4.48
N GLY A 282 29.55 -7.75 -5.69
CA GLY A 282 30.37 -8.67 -6.47
C GLY A 282 30.31 -10.13 -6.02
N LYS A 283 29.46 -10.47 -5.02
CA LYS A 283 29.22 -11.85 -4.60
C LYS A 283 28.08 -12.45 -5.39
N ASP A 284 28.33 -13.57 -6.05
CA ASP A 284 27.32 -14.34 -6.76
C ASP A 284 26.69 -15.42 -5.85
N TYR A 285 25.41 -15.72 -6.10
CA TYR A 285 24.67 -16.79 -5.44
C TYR A 285 24.11 -17.74 -6.48
N ILE A 286 24.18 -19.05 -6.21
CA ILE A 286 23.59 -20.09 -7.06
C ILE A 286 22.46 -20.77 -6.29
N CYS A 287 21.28 -20.90 -6.90
CA CYS A 287 20.12 -21.48 -6.25
C CYS A 287 19.15 -22.19 -7.19
N ASN A 288 18.35 -23.11 -6.64
CA ASN A 288 17.30 -23.80 -7.37
C ASN A 288 16.09 -22.92 -7.66
N ASN A 289 15.75 -22.04 -6.72
CA ASN A 289 14.57 -21.17 -6.81
C ASN A 289 14.92 -19.74 -6.39
N VAL A 290 14.15 -18.76 -6.87
CA VAL A 290 14.23 -17.36 -6.47
C VAL A 290 12.87 -16.91 -5.96
N LEU A 291 12.83 -16.26 -4.80
CA LEU A 291 11.63 -15.59 -4.32
C LEU A 291 11.83 -14.07 -4.34
N LEU A 292 11.05 -13.39 -5.16
CA LEU A 292 11.03 -11.93 -5.27
C LEU A 292 10.04 -11.33 -4.26
N ALA A 293 10.57 -10.69 -3.23
CA ALA A 293 9.85 -9.99 -2.17
C ALA A 293 10.21 -8.49 -2.10
N ILE A 294 10.56 -7.89 -3.25
CA ILE A 294 11.15 -6.54 -3.37
C ILE A 294 10.14 -5.38 -3.31
N GLY A 295 8.84 -5.67 -3.21
CA GLY A 295 7.77 -4.65 -3.19
C GLY A 295 7.69 -3.80 -4.47
N ARG A 296 6.96 -2.67 -4.43
CA ARG A 296 6.85 -1.74 -5.58
C ARG A 296 7.50 -0.38 -5.35
N ARG A 297 7.78 -0.03 -4.10
CA ARG A 297 8.21 1.32 -3.68
C ARG A 297 9.64 1.38 -3.13
N GLY A 298 10.41 0.30 -3.25
CA GLY A 298 11.71 0.17 -2.59
C GLY A 298 12.74 1.22 -3.01
N THR A 299 12.69 1.67 -4.26
CA THR A 299 13.61 2.68 -4.80
C THR A 299 12.88 4.02 -4.96
N PRO A 300 13.29 5.07 -4.23
CA PRO A 300 12.68 6.39 -4.37
C PRO A 300 13.00 6.97 -5.75
N ARG A 301 12.03 7.67 -6.34
CA ARG A 301 12.23 8.38 -7.61
C ARG A 301 13.10 9.61 -7.38
N LYS A 302 14.25 9.65 -8.06
CA LYS A 302 15.11 10.85 -8.13
C LYS A 302 14.51 11.91 -9.06
N LEU A 303 14.82 13.17 -8.80
CA LEU A 303 14.45 14.32 -9.63
C LEU A 303 15.38 14.48 -10.84
N GLY A 304 16.62 13.98 -10.76
CA GLY A 304 17.62 14.08 -11.80
C GLY A 304 18.17 15.49 -11.97
N ILE A 305 18.24 16.28 -10.89
CA ILE A 305 18.62 17.71 -10.93
C ILE A 305 20.02 17.96 -10.34
N PRO A 306 20.74 19.00 -10.80
CA PRO A 306 22.03 19.37 -10.22
C PRO A 306 21.95 19.60 -8.70
N GLY A 307 22.88 19.01 -7.96
CA GLY A 307 22.99 19.12 -6.51
C GLY A 307 22.15 18.13 -5.70
N GLU A 308 21.36 17.26 -6.35
CA GLU A 308 20.53 16.24 -5.69
C GLU A 308 21.35 15.20 -4.89
N GLU A 309 22.61 14.97 -5.26
CA GLU A 309 23.51 14.06 -4.53
C GLU A 309 24.12 14.68 -3.26
N SER A 310 23.72 15.90 -2.90
CA SER A 310 24.18 16.58 -1.67
C SER A 310 23.70 15.85 -0.41
N THR A 311 24.52 15.90 0.65
CA THR A 311 24.20 15.31 1.96
C THR A 311 22.99 15.95 2.65
N LYS A 312 22.54 17.13 2.22
CA LYS A 312 21.31 17.77 2.73
C LYS A 312 20.03 17.25 2.09
N VAL A 313 20.14 16.37 1.10
CA VAL A 313 19.01 15.78 0.38
C VAL A 313 18.74 14.39 0.93
N ALA A 314 17.49 14.13 1.31
CA ALA A 314 17.04 12.84 1.81
C ALA A 314 15.74 12.41 1.12
N TYR A 315 15.55 11.10 0.98
CA TYR A 315 14.35 10.50 0.37
C TYR A 315 13.44 9.85 1.40
N ARG A 316 13.78 10.00 2.69
CA ARG A 316 13.12 9.38 3.83
C ARG A 316 13.21 10.31 5.02
N LEU A 317 12.14 10.37 5.79
CA LEU A 317 12.09 11.10 7.06
C LEU A 317 11.97 10.07 8.19
N LEU A 318 13.10 9.73 8.82
CA LEU A 318 13.16 8.66 9.82
C LEU A 318 12.87 9.18 11.23
N GLU A 319 13.52 10.29 11.61
CA GLU A 319 13.51 10.87 12.95
C GLU A 319 13.19 12.38 12.88
N PRO A 320 11.95 12.76 12.53
CA PRO A 320 11.55 14.16 12.49
C PRO A 320 11.79 14.90 13.81
N GLU A 321 11.67 14.21 14.95
CA GLU A 321 11.90 14.75 16.29
C GLU A 321 13.33 15.28 16.52
N ASN A 322 14.29 14.84 15.71
CA ASN A 322 15.69 15.28 15.80
C ASN A 322 15.97 16.51 14.91
N ILE A 323 14.96 17.05 14.23
CA ILE A 323 15.08 18.15 13.28
C ILE A 323 14.30 19.36 13.81
N ALA A 324 15.02 20.38 14.28
CA ALA A 324 14.43 21.62 14.78
C ALA A 324 15.24 22.84 14.32
N GLY A 325 14.55 23.98 14.19
CA GLY A 325 15.14 25.27 13.81
C GLY A 325 15.70 25.32 12.39
N LYS A 326 15.21 24.47 11.47
CA LYS A 326 15.70 24.40 10.08
C LYS A 326 14.71 24.99 9.08
N LYS A 327 15.23 25.43 7.93
CA LYS A 327 14.48 25.72 6.70
C LYS A 327 14.44 24.47 5.85
N VAL A 328 13.30 23.80 5.84
CA VAL A 328 13.14 22.49 5.20
C VAL A 328 12.27 22.58 3.96
N VAL A 329 12.80 22.14 2.83
CA VAL A 329 12.04 21.98 1.58
C VAL A 329 11.56 20.54 1.48
N VAL A 330 10.26 20.33 1.37
CA VAL A 330 9.65 19.02 1.11
C VAL A 330 9.10 19.00 -0.30
N VAL A 331 9.56 18.09 -1.15
CA VAL A 331 9.11 17.95 -2.54
C VAL A 331 8.14 16.79 -2.65
N GLY A 332 6.93 17.07 -3.12
CA GLY A 332 5.90 16.06 -3.42
C GLY A 332 4.60 16.30 -2.67
N GLY A 333 3.52 16.52 -3.41
CA GLY A 333 2.17 16.73 -2.86
C GLY A 333 1.35 15.45 -2.58
N GLY A 334 1.99 14.27 -2.56
CA GLY A 334 1.33 13.02 -2.20
C GLY A 334 1.25 12.82 -0.68
N ASP A 335 0.53 11.78 -0.21
CA ASP A 335 0.37 11.51 1.23
C ASP A 335 1.71 11.47 1.97
N ALA A 336 2.74 10.83 1.40
CA ALA A 336 4.06 10.74 2.05
C ALA A 336 4.73 12.11 2.25
N GLY A 337 4.68 13.00 1.25
CA GLY A 337 5.25 14.33 1.34
C GLY A 337 4.46 15.24 2.26
N VAL A 338 3.12 15.17 2.19
CA VAL A 338 2.23 15.94 3.07
C VAL A 338 2.36 15.51 4.53
N GLU A 339 2.34 14.21 4.82
CA GLU A 339 2.56 13.69 6.17
C GLU A 339 3.94 14.12 6.71
N SER A 340 4.98 14.05 5.88
CA SER A 340 6.34 14.45 6.29
C SER A 340 6.45 15.95 6.56
N ALA A 341 5.84 16.79 5.73
CA ALA A 341 5.80 18.23 5.96
C ALA A 341 5.07 18.58 7.26
N MET A 342 3.93 17.94 7.54
CA MET A 342 3.18 18.15 8.78
C MET A 342 3.94 17.69 10.03
N LEU A 343 4.77 16.65 9.93
CA LEU A 343 5.62 16.21 11.04
C LEU A 343 6.73 17.21 11.37
N LEU A 344 7.17 18.01 10.40
CA LEU A 344 8.28 18.95 10.55
C LEU A 344 7.82 20.38 10.90
N MET A 345 6.57 20.75 10.58
CA MET A 345 6.11 22.15 10.57
C MET A 345 6.11 22.88 11.93
N ASN A 346 6.06 22.17 13.06
CA ASN A 346 5.96 22.83 14.36
C ASN A 346 7.31 23.36 14.86
N ASP A 347 8.40 22.71 14.46
CA ASP A 347 9.76 23.02 14.94
C ASP A 347 10.64 23.64 13.84
N ASN A 348 10.13 23.79 12.62
CA ASN A 348 10.90 24.19 11.44
C ASN A 348 10.11 25.15 10.51
N GLU A 349 10.83 25.94 9.70
CA GLU A 349 10.23 26.65 8.57
C GLU A 349 10.11 25.69 7.38
N VAL A 350 8.90 25.20 7.12
CA VAL A 350 8.64 24.20 6.08
C VAL A 350 8.07 24.83 4.81
N LEU A 351 8.69 24.50 3.68
CA LEU A 351 8.21 24.79 2.33
C LEU A 351 7.83 23.48 1.62
N LEU A 352 6.55 23.29 1.35
CA LEU A 352 6.03 22.16 0.58
C LEU A 352 5.92 22.52 -0.91
N VAL A 353 6.73 21.88 -1.74
CA VAL A 353 6.75 22.06 -3.20
C VAL A 353 5.88 20.98 -3.85
N ASN A 354 4.83 21.42 -4.53
CA ASN A 354 3.90 20.56 -5.25
C ASN A 354 3.88 20.93 -6.74
N ARG A 355 4.14 19.94 -7.59
CA ARG A 355 4.07 20.11 -9.05
C ARG A 355 2.65 20.32 -9.57
N ASN A 356 1.65 19.85 -8.83
CA ASN A 356 0.25 19.97 -9.21
C ASN A 356 -0.33 21.30 -8.71
N GLU A 357 -1.51 21.65 -9.21
CA GLU A 357 -2.21 22.89 -8.82
C GLU A 357 -2.83 22.79 -7.42
N ASN A 358 -3.03 21.57 -6.92
CA ASN A 358 -3.66 21.27 -5.64
C ASN A 358 -3.17 19.92 -5.09
N PHE A 359 -3.66 19.54 -3.92
CA PHE A 359 -3.44 18.22 -3.32
C PHE A 359 -4.50 17.18 -3.75
N ALA A 360 -4.75 17.05 -5.06
CA ALA A 360 -5.60 15.98 -5.57
C ALA A 360 -4.94 14.61 -5.36
N GLY A 361 -5.77 13.58 -5.14
CA GLY A 361 -5.29 12.19 -5.03
C GLY A 361 -4.79 11.76 -3.64
N ILE A 362 -4.68 12.66 -2.65
CA ILE A 362 -4.30 12.30 -1.26
C ILE A 362 -5.53 12.05 -0.38
N LYS A 363 -5.31 11.35 0.74
CA LYS A 363 -6.35 11.05 1.72
C LYS A 363 -7.04 12.34 2.22
N PRO A 364 -8.38 12.38 2.33
CA PRO A 364 -9.13 13.56 2.77
C PRO A 364 -8.64 14.12 4.10
N LYS A 365 -8.35 13.26 5.09
CA LYS A 365 -7.81 13.69 6.38
C LYS A 365 -6.48 14.45 6.23
N ASN A 366 -5.59 13.97 5.37
CA ASN A 366 -4.32 14.62 5.09
C ASN A 366 -4.54 15.94 4.34
N ARG A 367 -5.50 15.99 3.42
CA ARG A 367 -5.88 17.21 2.68
C ARG A 367 -6.44 18.30 3.58
N GLU A 368 -7.35 17.94 4.48
CA GLU A 368 -7.92 18.87 5.45
C GLU A 368 -6.83 19.41 6.39
N ALA A 369 -5.97 18.51 6.91
CA ALA A 369 -4.89 18.89 7.82
C ALA A 369 -3.83 19.79 7.16
N VAL A 370 -3.39 19.47 5.94
CA VAL A 370 -2.39 20.28 5.21
C VAL A 370 -2.95 21.66 4.86
N THR A 371 -4.22 21.74 4.45
CA THR A 371 -4.88 23.01 4.13
C THR A 371 -4.99 23.88 5.37
N ALA A 372 -5.50 23.32 6.48
CA ALA A 372 -5.60 24.05 7.74
C ALA A 372 -4.25 24.54 8.27
N ALA A 373 -3.18 23.76 8.09
CA ALA A 373 -1.83 24.16 8.49
C ALA A 373 -1.26 25.29 7.61
N ILE A 374 -1.57 25.30 6.30
CA ILE A 374 -1.21 26.39 5.39
C ILE A 374 -1.98 27.66 5.74
N ASP A 375 -3.30 27.56 5.95
CA ASP A 375 -4.17 28.70 6.28
C ASP A 375 -3.79 29.32 7.63
N ALA A 376 -3.36 28.50 8.58
CA ALA A 376 -2.84 28.95 9.88
C ALA A 376 -1.41 29.51 9.81
N GLY A 377 -0.77 29.53 8.63
CA GLY A 377 0.59 30.03 8.44
C GLY A 377 1.69 29.16 9.06
N LYS A 378 1.38 27.91 9.44
CA LYS A 378 2.36 26.99 10.06
C LYS A 378 3.38 26.43 9.06
N MET A 379 3.02 26.41 7.77
CA MET A 379 3.93 26.05 6.69
C MET A 379 3.51 26.76 5.40
N LYS A 380 4.44 26.88 4.47
CA LYS A 380 4.19 27.46 3.14
C LYS A 380 4.07 26.32 2.13
N ALA A 381 3.13 26.44 1.19
CA ALA A 381 3.04 25.53 0.05
C ALA A 381 3.14 26.31 -1.26
N VAL A 382 3.87 25.77 -2.22
CA VAL A 382 3.99 26.33 -3.58
C VAL A 382 3.52 25.28 -4.56
N TYR A 383 2.58 25.69 -5.40
CA TYR A 383 1.92 24.85 -6.40
C TYR A 383 2.47 25.12 -7.80
N LYS A 384 2.21 24.20 -8.73
CA LYS A 384 2.74 24.26 -10.11
C LYS A 384 4.26 24.48 -10.13
N ALA A 385 4.94 23.87 -9.16
CA ALA A 385 6.34 24.15 -8.89
C ALA A 385 7.21 22.90 -8.90
N ASN A 386 8.43 23.06 -9.42
CA ASN A 386 9.44 22.00 -9.46
C ASN A 386 10.80 22.58 -9.04
N LEU A 387 11.61 21.79 -8.34
CA LEU A 387 13.00 22.14 -8.13
C LEU A 387 13.78 21.98 -9.43
N VAL A 388 14.69 22.92 -9.69
CA VAL A 388 15.57 22.96 -10.87
C VAL A 388 17.00 22.62 -10.49
N SER A 389 17.46 23.07 -9.33
CA SER A 389 18.77 22.73 -8.78
C SER A 389 18.82 22.95 -7.27
N ILE A 390 19.79 22.31 -6.61
CA ILE A 390 20.03 22.40 -5.18
C ILE A 390 21.47 22.90 -4.97
N ALA A 391 21.63 24.14 -4.52
CA ALA A 391 22.91 24.73 -4.13
C ALA A 391 23.15 24.52 -2.62
N PRO A 392 24.36 24.76 -2.07
CA PRO A 392 24.66 24.53 -0.65
C PRO A 392 23.69 25.19 0.33
N GLU A 393 23.31 26.45 0.11
CA GLU A 393 22.48 27.24 1.04
C GLU A 393 21.07 27.57 0.49
N SER A 394 20.74 27.10 -0.72
CA SER A 394 19.47 27.43 -1.37
C SER A 394 19.03 26.39 -2.40
N VAL A 395 17.73 26.33 -2.68
CA VAL A 395 17.19 25.66 -3.86
C VAL A 395 16.76 26.68 -4.91
N LEU A 396 16.88 26.29 -6.18
CA LEU A 396 16.26 26.99 -7.28
C LEU A 396 14.93 26.30 -7.61
N CYS A 397 13.82 27.02 -7.49
CA CYS A 397 12.48 26.49 -7.71
C CYS A 397 11.81 27.24 -8.86
N LYS A 398 11.34 26.50 -9.87
CA LYS A 398 10.52 27.04 -10.96
C LYS A 398 9.06 26.98 -10.55
N VAL A 399 8.38 28.11 -10.54
CA VAL A 399 6.96 28.28 -10.18
C VAL A 399 6.24 28.88 -11.39
N GLY A 400 5.48 28.06 -12.12
CA GLY A 400 4.97 28.48 -13.44
C GLY A 400 6.11 28.75 -14.41
N GLU A 401 6.20 29.98 -14.93
CA GLU A 401 7.31 30.40 -15.82
C GLU A 401 8.47 31.05 -15.06
N ASP A 402 8.22 31.55 -13.84
CA ASP A 402 9.22 32.24 -13.04
C ASP A 402 10.12 31.26 -12.29
N THR A 403 11.35 31.69 -12.04
CA THR A 403 12.31 30.92 -11.24
C THR A 403 12.71 31.74 -10.02
N GLN A 404 12.62 31.13 -8.85
CA GLN A 404 12.88 31.76 -7.57
C GLN A 404 13.97 30.99 -6.82
N GLN A 405 14.90 31.72 -6.21
CA GLN A 405 15.90 31.14 -5.33
C GLN A 405 15.40 31.23 -3.88
N LEU A 406 15.37 30.09 -3.18
CA LEU A 406 14.79 29.97 -1.85
C LEU A 406 15.85 29.40 -0.89
N PRO A 407 16.17 30.06 0.22
CA PRO A 407 17.16 29.57 1.18
C PRO A 407 16.66 28.30 1.87
N ASN A 408 17.54 27.33 2.08
CA ASN A 408 17.18 26.08 2.76
C ASN A 408 18.37 25.35 3.38
N ASP A 409 18.11 24.67 4.49
CA ASP A 409 19.07 23.81 5.18
C ASP A 409 18.95 22.35 4.72
N LEU A 410 17.72 21.86 4.51
CA LEU A 410 17.43 20.46 4.20
C LEU A 410 16.43 20.33 3.04
N VAL A 411 16.52 19.24 2.28
CA VAL A 411 15.56 18.88 1.22
C VAL A 411 15.10 17.44 1.40
N TYR A 412 13.80 17.22 1.52
CA TYR A 412 13.20 15.89 1.50
C TYR A 412 12.42 15.66 0.20
N ILE A 413 12.74 14.59 -0.53
CA ILE A 413 12.13 14.29 -1.83
C ILE A 413 11.21 13.07 -1.71
N PHE A 414 9.90 13.31 -1.92
CA PHE A 414 8.84 12.30 -1.94
C PHE A 414 8.12 12.28 -3.29
N ALA A 415 8.88 12.10 -4.37
CA ALA A 415 8.39 12.09 -5.76
C ALA A 415 7.77 10.74 -6.21
N GLY A 416 7.55 9.82 -5.28
CA GLY A 416 7.09 8.45 -5.55
C GLY A 416 8.25 7.44 -5.62
N GLY A 417 7.94 6.20 -5.99
CA GLY A 417 8.92 5.13 -6.17
C GLY A 417 9.03 4.68 -7.63
N GLU A 418 10.17 4.10 -7.98
CA GLU A 418 10.38 3.39 -9.23
C GLU A 418 9.81 1.98 -9.13
N LEU A 419 9.00 1.59 -10.11
CA LEU A 419 8.54 0.22 -10.20
C LEU A 419 9.68 -0.66 -10.70
N PRO A 420 9.88 -1.87 -10.16
CA PRO A 420 10.97 -2.75 -10.55
C PRO A 420 10.73 -3.46 -11.90
N THR A 421 9.93 -2.87 -12.80
CA THR A 421 9.52 -3.49 -14.07
C THR A 421 10.70 -3.89 -14.94
N GLY A 422 11.68 -2.99 -15.08
CA GLY A 422 12.90 -3.27 -15.85
C GLY A 422 13.74 -4.41 -15.28
N PHE A 423 13.79 -4.56 -13.95
CA PHE A 423 14.46 -5.69 -13.30
C PHE A 423 13.74 -7.01 -13.57
N LEU A 424 12.42 -7.03 -13.42
CA LEU A 424 11.58 -8.21 -13.69
C LEU A 424 11.66 -8.65 -15.16
N GLN A 425 11.59 -7.70 -16.10
CA GLN A 425 11.69 -7.98 -17.53
C GLN A 425 13.07 -8.54 -17.91
N LYS A 426 14.16 -8.02 -17.31
CA LYS A 426 15.52 -8.57 -17.50
C LYS A 426 15.64 -10.00 -16.98
N ALA A 427 14.88 -10.38 -15.96
CA ALA A 427 14.77 -11.74 -15.46
C ALA A 427 13.85 -12.65 -16.32
N GLY A 428 13.28 -12.14 -17.42
CA GLY A 428 12.37 -12.87 -18.31
C GLY A 428 10.92 -12.93 -17.83
N ILE A 429 10.57 -12.20 -16.76
CA ILE A 429 9.22 -12.21 -16.20
C ILE A 429 8.32 -11.34 -17.06
N GLU A 430 7.21 -11.92 -17.52
CA GLU A 430 6.21 -11.21 -18.31
C GLU A 430 5.41 -10.25 -17.44
N ILE A 431 5.37 -8.98 -17.85
CA ILE A 431 4.56 -7.94 -17.22
C ILE A 431 3.44 -7.59 -18.18
N THR A 432 2.21 -7.68 -17.69
CA THR A 432 1.01 -7.36 -18.45
C THR A 432 0.24 -6.24 -17.79
N LYS A 433 -0.25 -5.31 -18.60
CA LYS A 433 -1.15 -4.27 -18.13
C LYS A 433 -2.54 -4.87 -17.93
N ARG A 434 -2.99 -4.93 -16.68
CA ARG A 434 -4.25 -5.56 -16.28
C ARG A 434 -5.31 -4.51 -15.96
N PHE A 435 -6.52 -4.70 -16.48
CA PHE A 435 -7.68 -3.84 -16.28
C PHE A 435 -8.74 -4.62 -15.51
N GLY A 436 -9.25 -4.08 -14.40
CA GLY A 436 -10.27 -4.73 -13.59
C GLY A 436 -9.93 -6.16 -13.11
N HIS A 437 -8.65 -6.50 -12.96
CA HIS A 437 -8.23 -7.87 -12.71
C HIS A 437 -8.64 -8.34 -11.31
N ILE A 438 -9.25 -9.52 -11.25
CA ILE A 438 -9.76 -10.10 -10.01
C ILE A 438 -8.61 -10.77 -9.27
N VAL A 439 -8.23 -10.18 -8.14
CA VAL A 439 -7.21 -10.72 -7.23
C VAL A 439 -7.85 -11.72 -6.26
N LYS A 440 -9.09 -11.43 -5.80
CA LYS A 440 -9.83 -12.32 -4.90
C LYS A 440 -11.32 -12.29 -5.25
N LYS A 441 -11.92 -13.47 -5.36
CA LYS A 441 -13.37 -13.65 -5.48
C LYS A 441 -13.80 -14.81 -4.59
N HIS A 442 -15.07 -14.81 -4.19
CA HIS A 442 -15.67 -16.01 -3.61
C HIS A 442 -15.79 -17.07 -4.72
N THR A 443 -15.64 -18.33 -4.34
CA THR A 443 -15.69 -19.50 -5.24
C THR A 443 -17.11 -19.90 -5.55
#